data_AF-H6BDC4-F1
#
_entry.id   AF-H6BDC4-F1
#
_cell.length_a   1.000
_cell.length_b   1.000
_cell.length_c   1.000
_cell.angle_alpha   90.00
_cell.angle_beta   90.00
_cell.angle_gamma   90.00
#
_symmetry.space_group_name_H-M   'P 1'
#
loop_
_entity.id
_entity.type
_entity.pdbx_description
1 polymer ?
#
loop_
_entity_poly.entity_id
_entity_poly.type
_entity_poly.pdbx_seq_one_letter_code
_entity_poly.pdbx_strand_id
1 'polypeptide(L)'
;PEFLSNPFYIAGESYAGVYVPTLSHEVVKGIQGGAKPTINFKGYMVGNGVCDTVFDGNALVPFAHGMGLISDDIYQEASISCQGNYWNASGNNKCDTALSKIDSLISRLNIYDILEPCYHSKVIKEVIPLNSKLPKSFKDLGVTNKTFPVRTRMLGRAWPLRAPVRDGRVPSWQEVASGVPCMSDEVATAWLDNDSVRSAIHAQSVSSIGPWLLCTDV
;
A
#
# COMPACT_ATOMS: atom_id res chain seq x y z
N PRO A 1 15.15 -11.51 -25.28
CA PRO A 1 16.34 -10.60 -25.44
C PRO A 1 16.04 -9.30 -26.21
N GLU A 2 14.93 -9.25 -26.95
CA GLU A 2 14.40 -8.13 -27.71
C GLU A 2 14.19 -6.84 -26.90
N PHE A 3 13.96 -6.93 -25.58
CA PHE A 3 13.78 -5.77 -24.72
C PHE A 3 15.09 -5.16 -24.17
N LEU A 4 16.25 -5.75 -24.47
CA LEU A 4 17.52 -5.33 -23.85
C LEU A 4 17.90 -3.87 -24.16
N SER A 5 17.55 -3.35 -25.33
CA SER A 5 17.80 -1.96 -25.70
C SER A 5 16.82 -0.97 -25.06
N ASN A 6 15.69 -1.46 -24.53
CA ASN A 6 14.62 -0.57 -24.07
C ASN A 6 15.03 0.16 -22.80
N PRO A 7 14.64 1.45 -22.66
CA PRO A 7 14.70 2.13 -21.37
C PRO A 7 14.03 1.30 -20.28
N PHE A 8 14.78 0.96 -19.24
CA PHE A 8 14.30 0.14 -18.13
C PHE A 8 14.08 1.02 -16.89
N TYR A 9 12.88 0.90 -16.31
CA TYR A 9 12.50 1.58 -15.09
C TYR A 9 11.95 0.55 -14.08
N ILE A 10 12.20 0.80 -12.79
CA ILE A 10 11.62 -0.01 -11.71
C ILE A 10 10.59 0.87 -10.99
N ALA A 11 9.36 0.37 -10.84
CA ALA A 11 8.33 1.10 -10.12
C ALA A 11 7.64 0.19 -9.10
N GLY A 12 7.14 0.80 -8.02
CA GLY A 12 6.36 0.10 -7.01
C GLY A 12 5.70 1.06 -6.03
N GLU A 13 4.83 0.53 -5.19
CA GLU A 13 4.07 1.29 -4.20
C GLU A 13 4.27 0.72 -2.79
N SER A 14 4.04 1.55 -1.77
CA SER A 14 3.95 1.12 -0.38
C SER A 14 5.26 0.52 0.13
N TYR A 15 5.28 -0.74 0.54
CA TYR A 15 6.48 -1.44 0.99
C TYR A 15 7.56 -1.55 -0.10
N ALA A 16 7.18 -1.34 -1.36
CA ALA A 16 8.13 -1.17 -2.45
C ALA A 16 9.03 0.07 -2.28
N GLY A 17 8.77 0.97 -1.32
CA GLY A 17 9.76 1.96 -0.85
C GLY A 17 11.05 1.33 -0.30
N VAL A 18 11.00 0.05 0.11
CA VAL A 18 12.19 -0.77 0.38
C VAL A 18 12.64 -1.49 -0.89
N TYR A 19 11.75 -2.23 -1.54
CA TYR A 19 12.13 -3.14 -2.64
C TYR A 19 12.71 -2.38 -3.85
N VAL A 20 12.10 -1.27 -4.23
CA VAL A 20 12.47 -0.54 -5.45
C VAL A 20 13.85 0.10 -5.33
N PRO A 21 14.17 0.87 -4.26
CA PRO A 21 15.52 1.43 -4.12
C PRO A 21 16.60 0.36 -3.90
N THR A 22 16.32 -0.69 -3.12
CA THR A 22 17.31 -1.76 -2.88
C THR A 22 17.60 -2.57 -4.14
N LEU A 23 16.58 -2.93 -4.92
CA LEU A 23 16.77 -3.58 -6.22
C LEU A 23 17.48 -2.67 -7.22
N SER A 24 17.10 -1.39 -7.27
CA SER A 24 17.74 -0.42 -8.16
C SER A 24 19.23 -0.27 -7.86
N HIS A 25 19.61 -0.29 -6.58
CA HIS A 25 21.01 -0.26 -6.14
C HIS A 25 21.80 -1.46 -6.66
N GLU A 26 21.25 -2.67 -6.54
CA GLU A 26 21.90 -3.88 -7.06
C GLU A 26 21.97 -3.92 -8.59
N VAL A 27 20.96 -3.39 -9.30
CA VAL A 27 21.02 -3.21 -10.76
C VAL A 27 22.17 -2.27 -11.15
N VAL A 28 22.31 -1.14 -10.46
CA VAL A 28 23.40 -0.18 -10.72
C VAL A 28 24.77 -0.80 -10.43
N LYS A 29 24.93 -1.52 -9.31
CA LYS A 29 26.15 -2.27 -9.01
C LYS A 29 26.48 -3.29 -10.10
N GLY A 30 25.50 -4.05 -10.57
CA GLY A 30 25.68 -5.01 -11.66
C GLY A 30 26.16 -4.33 -12.95
N ILE A 31 25.58 -3.19 -13.32
CA ILE A 31 25.99 -2.40 -14.49
C ILE A 31 27.44 -1.91 -14.32
N GLN A 32 27.79 -1.34 -13.17
CA GLN A 32 29.14 -0.85 -12.87
C GLN A 32 30.17 -1.99 -12.82
N GLY A 33 29.77 -3.17 -12.34
CA GLY A 33 30.58 -4.38 -12.33
C GLY A 33 30.70 -5.08 -13.69
N GLY A 34 30.09 -4.54 -14.75
CA GLY A 34 30.18 -5.08 -16.10
C GLY A 34 29.32 -6.31 -16.36
N ALA A 35 28.30 -6.58 -15.52
CA ALA A 35 27.39 -7.71 -15.70
C ALA A 35 26.70 -7.68 -17.08
N LYS A 36 26.49 -8.88 -17.64
CA LYS A 36 25.85 -9.07 -18.95
C LYS A 36 24.60 -9.97 -18.83
N PRO A 37 23.54 -9.68 -19.60
CA PRO A 37 23.40 -8.52 -20.50
C PRO A 37 23.24 -7.20 -19.71
N THR A 38 23.73 -6.10 -20.27
CA THR A 38 23.65 -4.79 -19.60
C THR A 38 22.23 -4.24 -19.69
N ILE A 39 21.64 -3.93 -18.54
CA ILE A 39 20.30 -3.32 -18.46
C ILE A 39 20.41 -1.84 -18.78
N ASN A 40 19.58 -1.33 -19.69
CA ASN A 40 19.49 0.10 -20.02
C ASN A 40 18.67 0.86 -18.95
N PHE A 41 19.14 0.83 -17.70
CA PHE A 41 18.44 1.39 -16.55
C PHE A 41 18.40 2.92 -16.59
N LYS A 42 17.21 3.49 -16.45
CA LYS A 42 16.97 4.95 -16.52
C LYS A 42 16.52 5.57 -15.21
N GLY A 43 16.02 4.78 -14.28
CA GLY A 43 15.62 5.26 -12.96
C GLY A 43 14.50 4.42 -12.35
N TYR A 44 14.01 4.88 -11.21
CA TYR A 44 12.92 4.22 -10.51
C TYR A 44 11.90 5.22 -9.99
N MET A 45 10.70 4.71 -9.65
CA MET A 45 9.62 5.49 -9.05
C MET A 45 9.01 4.72 -7.88
N VAL A 46 8.75 5.43 -6.78
CA VAL A 46 8.06 4.87 -5.62
C VAL A 46 6.81 5.71 -5.35
N GLY A 47 5.63 5.07 -5.40
CA GLY A 47 4.37 5.66 -4.97
C GLY A 47 4.15 5.40 -3.48
N ASN A 48 3.84 6.45 -2.70
CA ASN A 48 3.43 6.31 -1.31
C ASN A 48 4.30 5.33 -0.48
N GLY A 49 5.61 5.38 -0.70
CA GLY A 49 6.54 4.40 -0.17
C GLY A 49 6.81 4.58 1.31
N VAL A 50 7.03 3.47 2.00
CA VAL A 50 7.69 3.51 3.32
C VAL A 50 9.20 3.60 3.10
N CYS A 51 9.83 4.54 3.77
CA CYS A 51 11.20 4.95 3.51
C CYS A 51 12.04 5.03 4.79
N ASP A 52 11.48 5.54 5.89
CA ASP A 52 12.22 5.79 7.12
C ASP A 52 11.32 5.71 8.35
N THR A 53 11.80 5.04 9.40
CA THR A 53 10.99 4.85 10.61
C THR A 53 10.65 6.09 11.39
N VAL A 54 11.59 7.01 11.46
CA VAL A 54 11.44 8.21 12.25
C VAL A 54 10.58 9.19 11.47
N PHE A 55 10.83 9.38 10.18
CA PHE A 55 10.03 10.31 9.38
C PHE A 55 8.60 9.81 9.17
N ASP A 56 8.42 8.56 8.71
CA ASP A 56 7.09 8.03 8.41
C ASP A 56 6.28 7.81 9.70
N GLY A 57 6.92 7.29 10.75
CA GLY A 57 6.27 7.01 12.02
C GLY A 57 5.81 8.28 12.76
N ASN A 58 6.56 9.39 12.63
CA ASN A 58 6.17 10.67 13.23
C ASN A 58 5.19 11.48 12.38
N ALA A 59 4.93 11.09 11.13
CA ALA A 59 4.07 11.86 10.22
C ALA A 59 2.57 11.73 10.53
N LEU A 60 2.14 10.63 11.17
CA LEU A 60 0.71 10.34 11.35
C LEU A 60 -0.03 11.39 12.20
N VAL A 61 0.54 11.76 13.36
CA VAL A 61 -0.08 12.73 14.28
C VAL A 61 -0.25 14.11 13.65
N PRO A 62 0.79 14.75 13.07
CA PRO A 62 0.63 16.02 12.39
C PRO A 62 -0.24 15.92 11.12
N PHE A 63 -0.24 14.79 10.41
CA PHE A 63 -1.17 14.56 9.30
C PHE A 63 -2.63 14.55 9.79
N ALA A 64 -2.93 13.80 10.86
CA ALA A 64 -4.28 13.72 11.41
C ALA A 64 -4.78 15.09 11.86
N HIS A 65 -3.91 15.90 12.46
CA HIS A 65 -4.22 17.29 12.82
C HIS A 65 -4.45 18.18 11.60
N GLY A 66 -3.52 18.17 10.64
CA GLY A 66 -3.60 18.99 9.42
C GLY A 66 -4.81 18.66 8.53
N MET A 67 -5.33 17.43 8.61
CA MET A 67 -6.55 17.00 7.91
C MET A 67 -7.83 17.17 8.74
N GLY A 68 -7.74 17.75 9.95
CA GLY A 68 -8.89 17.99 10.83
C GLY A 68 -9.51 16.74 11.44
N LEU A 69 -8.76 15.63 11.51
CA LEU A 69 -9.21 14.37 12.09
C LEU A 69 -9.13 14.37 13.63
N ILE A 70 -8.30 15.24 14.20
CA ILE A 70 -8.16 15.48 15.64
C ILE A 70 -8.19 16.98 15.92
N SER A 71 -8.63 17.37 17.12
CA SER A 71 -8.68 18.78 17.53
C SER A 71 -7.30 19.33 17.93
N ASP A 72 -7.17 20.65 17.96
CA ASP A 72 -5.97 21.35 18.44
C ASP A 72 -5.55 20.89 19.84
N ASP A 73 -6.51 20.74 20.76
CA ASP A 73 -6.23 20.29 22.13
C ASP A 73 -5.60 18.89 22.17
N ILE A 74 -6.10 17.96 21.34
CA ILE A 74 -5.59 16.59 21.27
C ILE A 74 -4.19 16.57 20.66
N TYR A 75 -3.97 17.37 19.61
CA TYR A 75 -2.66 17.52 19.00
C TYR A 75 -1.64 18.12 19.98
N GLN A 76 -2.01 19.18 20.71
CA GLN A 76 -1.14 19.78 21.73
C GLN A 76 -0.84 18.83 22.89
N GLU A 77 -1.85 18.09 23.37
CA GLU A 77 -1.69 17.06 24.40
C GLU A 77 -0.64 16.01 23.99
N ALA A 78 -0.75 15.51 22.75
CA ALA A 78 0.21 14.57 22.19
C ALA A 78 1.59 15.21 21.98
N SER A 79 1.66 16.41 21.40
CA SER A 79 2.93 17.09 21.15
C SER A 79 3.73 17.35 22.43
N ILE A 80 3.06 17.76 23.51
CA ILE A 80 3.70 18.00 24.81
C ILE A 80 4.12 16.69 25.46
N SER A 81 3.20 15.71 25.49
CA SER A 81 3.46 14.43 26.16
C SER A 81 4.55 13.62 25.46
N CYS A 82 4.59 13.66 24.13
CA CYS A 82 5.50 12.88 23.29
C CYS A 82 6.75 13.64 22.84
N GLN A 83 6.85 14.94 23.14
CA GLN A 83 8.00 15.80 22.78
C GLN A 83 8.36 15.72 21.28
N GLY A 84 7.35 15.57 20.41
CA GLY A 84 7.52 15.45 18.96
C GLY A 84 7.93 14.06 18.44
N ASN A 85 8.08 13.05 19.30
CA ASN A 85 8.31 11.65 18.90
C ASN A 85 7.04 10.82 19.14
N TYR A 86 6.28 10.52 18.10
CA TYR A 86 5.04 9.75 18.10
C TYR A 86 5.21 8.28 17.71
N TRP A 87 6.39 7.87 17.25
CA TRP A 87 6.64 6.53 16.71
C TRP A 87 7.15 5.53 17.77
N ASN A 88 8.18 5.93 18.52
CA ASN A 88 8.84 5.07 19.51
C ASN A 88 9.11 5.85 20.80
N ALA A 89 8.10 6.56 21.30
CA ALA A 89 8.15 7.23 22.60
C ALA A 89 8.00 6.21 23.75
N SER A 90 8.87 5.21 23.79
CA SER A 90 8.91 4.22 24.86
C SER A 90 9.21 4.89 26.20
N GLY A 91 8.43 4.57 27.24
CA GLY A 91 8.71 4.95 28.62
C GLY A 91 7.95 6.17 29.17
N ASN A 92 6.97 6.71 28.43
CA ASN A 92 6.12 7.81 28.92
C ASN A 92 4.63 7.45 28.81
N ASN A 93 4.04 7.04 29.95
CA ASN A 93 2.64 6.65 30.04
C ASN A 93 1.65 7.74 29.54
N LYS A 94 2.01 9.02 29.66
CA LYS A 94 1.19 10.13 29.16
C LYS A 94 1.22 10.19 27.64
N CYS A 95 2.38 9.97 27.03
CA CYS A 95 2.49 9.90 25.58
C CYS A 95 1.70 8.71 25.03
N ASP A 96 1.86 7.53 25.63
CA ASP A 96 1.13 6.32 25.22
C ASP A 96 -0.39 6.53 25.30
N THR A 97 -0.86 7.21 26.36
CA THR A 97 -2.27 7.55 26.54
C THR A 97 -2.75 8.53 25.46
N ALA A 98 -1.97 9.58 25.17
CA ALA A 98 -2.31 10.57 24.15
C ALA A 98 -2.34 9.96 22.75
N LEU A 99 -1.37 9.10 22.41
CA LEU A 99 -1.32 8.37 21.15
C LEU A 99 -2.48 7.37 21.03
N SER A 100 -2.80 6.63 22.09
CA SER A 100 -3.95 5.70 22.11
C SER A 100 -5.29 6.41 21.86
N LYS A 101 -5.42 7.64 22.39
CA LYS A 101 -6.60 8.49 22.16
C LYS A 101 -6.71 8.91 20.69
N ILE A 102 -5.62 9.36 20.08
CA ILE A 102 -5.57 9.67 18.64
C ILE A 102 -5.91 8.42 17.83
N ASP A 103 -5.32 7.28 18.19
CA ASP A 103 -5.49 6.03 17.49
C ASP A 103 -6.94 5.55 17.49
N SER A 104 -7.64 5.70 18.61
CA SER A 104 -9.07 5.40 18.73
C SER A 104 -9.92 6.28 17.82
N LEU A 105 -9.62 7.59 17.74
CA LEU A 105 -10.37 8.54 16.91
C LEU A 105 -10.27 8.24 15.42
N ILE A 106 -9.08 7.83 14.95
CA ILE A 106 -8.86 7.55 13.52
C ILE A 106 -9.08 6.08 13.15
N SER A 107 -9.34 5.20 14.13
CA SER A 107 -9.43 3.74 13.94
C SER A 107 -10.48 3.27 12.92
N ARG A 108 -11.51 4.08 12.67
CA ARG A 108 -12.62 3.75 11.77
C ARG A 108 -12.50 4.37 10.38
N LEU A 109 -11.46 5.17 10.16
CA LEU A 109 -11.21 5.81 8.87
C LEU A 109 -10.55 4.82 7.92
N ASN A 110 -10.77 5.02 6.63
CA ASN A 110 -9.96 4.35 5.63
C ASN A 110 -8.56 4.94 5.65
N ILE A 111 -7.60 4.13 6.09
CA ILE A 111 -6.22 4.57 6.26
C ILE A 111 -5.54 4.80 4.90
N TYR A 112 -6.01 4.17 3.82
CA TYR A 112 -5.48 4.39 2.48
C TYR A 112 -6.07 5.62 1.78
N ASP A 113 -7.30 5.99 2.14
CA ASP A 113 -7.92 7.23 1.69
C ASP A 113 -8.98 7.72 2.69
N ILE A 114 -8.64 8.74 3.47
CA ILE A 114 -9.50 9.25 4.55
C ILE A 114 -10.85 9.82 4.07
N LEU A 115 -11.02 10.04 2.77
CA LEU A 115 -12.25 10.54 2.17
C LEU A 115 -13.15 9.41 1.65
N GLU A 116 -12.66 8.17 1.63
CA GLU A 116 -13.38 7.01 1.11
C GLU A 116 -13.94 6.12 2.23
N PRO A 117 -15.02 5.36 1.97
CA PRO A 117 -15.48 4.34 2.90
C PRO A 117 -14.40 3.31 3.20
N CYS A 118 -14.35 2.87 4.46
CA CYS A 118 -13.55 1.70 4.82
C CYS A 118 -14.39 0.44 4.64
N TYR A 119 -13.98 -0.43 3.70
CA TYR A 119 -14.61 -1.72 3.47
C TYR A 119 -14.15 -2.71 4.56
N HIS A 120 -14.81 -2.64 5.71
CA HIS A 120 -14.69 -3.65 6.74
C HIS A 120 -15.59 -4.82 6.37
N SER A 121 -15.07 -5.87 5.74
CA SER A 121 -15.87 -7.09 5.62
C SER A 121 -16.22 -7.59 7.02
N LYS A 122 -17.51 -7.66 7.35
CA LYS A 122 -18.01 -8.40 8.52
C LYS A 122 -18.62 -9.75 8.15
N VAL A 123 -18.87 -9.98 6.86
CA VAL A 123 -19.45 -11.21 6.31
C VAL A 123 -18.93 -11.34 4.87
N ILE A 124 -18.21 -12.42 4.59
CA ILE A 124 -17.86 -12.82 3.21
C ILE A 124 -19.18 -13.16 2.51
N LYS A 125 -19.53 -12.42 1.46
CA LYS A 125 -20.52 -12.94 0.51
C LYS A 125 -19.80 -13.97 -0.35
N GLU A 126 -20.33 -15.19 -0.38
CA GLU A 126 -19.88 -16.17 -1.36
C GLU A 126 -20.22 -15.63 -2.76
N VAL A 127 -19.20 -15.24 -3.53
CA VAL A 127 -19.36 -15.05 -4.98
C VAL A 127 -19.33 -16.43 -5.60
N ILE A 128 -20.49 -17.08 -5.68
CA ILE A 128 -20.65 -18.29 -6.48
C ILE A 128 -20.66 -17.83 -7.94
N PRO A 129 -19.66 -18.14 -8.78
CA PRO A 129 -19.66 -17.74 -10.17
C PRO A 129 -20.50 -18.75 -10.96
N LEU A 130 -21.82 -18.64 -10.85
CA LEU A 130 -22.74 -19.36 -11.72
C LEU A 130 -22.85 -18.59 -13.04
N ASN A 131 -21.94 -18.88 -13.98
CA ASN A 131 -21.97 -18.48 -15.39
C ASN A 131 -21.97 -16.96 -15.67
N SER A 132 -20.79 -16.34 -15.69
CA SER A 132 -20.63 -14.93 -16.07
C SER A 132 -20.80 -14.69 -17.59
N LYS A 133 -21.94 -14.11 -17.98
CA LYS A 133 -22.17 -13.41 -19.26
C LYS A 133 -22.42 -11.94 -18.96
N LEU A 134 -21.37 -11.16 -18.70
CA LEU A 134 -21.50 -9.77 -18.26
C LEU A 134 -22.31 -8.90 -19.26
N PRO A 135 -23.37 -8.19 -18.79
CA PRO A 135 -24.12 -7.24 -19.60
C PRO A 135 -23.26 -6.04 -20.03
N LYS A 136 -23.60 -5.43 -21.18
CA LYS A 136 -22.81 -4.34 -21.77
C LYS A 136 -22.69 -3.10 -20.87
N SER A 137 -23.70 -2.81 -20.05
CA SER A 137 -23.67 -1.73 -19.05
C SER A 137 -22.55 -1.84 -18.01
N PHE A 138 -22.06 -3.05 -17.73
CA PHE A 138 -20.90 -3.26 -16.84
C PHE A 138 -19.55 -3.13 -17.55
N LYS A 139 -19.49 -3.19 -18.89
CA LYS A 139 -18.27 -2.92 -19.68
C LYS A 139 -17.98 -1.44 -19.84
N ASP A 140 -19.01 -0.61 -19.69
CA ASP A 140 -18.94 0.83 -19.94
C ASP A 140 -18.77 1.66 -18.64
N LEU A 141 -18.59 1.00 -17.49
CA LEU A 141 -18.26 1.65 -16.22
C LEU A 141 -16.86 2.28 -16.29
N GLY A 142 -16.80 3.62 -16.20
CA GLY A 142 -15.56 4.40 -16.30
C GLY A 142 -15.35 5.12 -17.63
N VAL A 143 -16.22 4.91 -18.63
CA VAL A 143 -16.19 5.67 -19.87
C VAL A 143 -16.86 7.02 -19.65
N THR A 144 -16.10 8.11 -19.81
CA THR A 144 -16.60 9.49 -19.67
C THR A 144 -16.04 10.39 -20.75
N ASN A 145 -16.88 11.26 -21.31
CA ASN A 145 -16.47 12.32 -22.24
C ASN A 145 -16.00 13.59 -21.52
N LYS A 146 -15.99 13.60 -20.18
CA LYS A 146 -15.41 14.69 -19.40
C LYS A 146 -13.89 14.52 -19.38
N THR A 147 -13.16 15.56 -19.81
CA THR A 147 -11.73 15.66 -19.50
C THR A 147 -11.55 15.66 -17.98
N PHE A 148 -10.70 14.78 -17.45
CA PHE A 148 -10.38 14.77 -16.03
C PHE A 148 -9.93 16.16 -15.59
N PRO A 149 -10.43 16.69 -14.46
CA PRO A 149 -9.94 17.96 -13.95
C PRO A 149 -8.44 17.86 -13.70
N VAL A 150 -7.68 18.80 -14.26
CA VAL A 150 -6.26 18.94 -13.95
C VAL A 150 -6.16 19.34 -12.48
N ARG A 151 -5.69 18.43 -11.63
CA ARG A 151 -5.40 18.73 -10.22
C ARG A 151 -4.25 19.73 -10.17
N THR A 152 -4.54 20.99 -9.83
CA THR A 152 -3.55 22.06 -9.70
C THR A 152 -2.90 22.12 -8.31
N ARG A 153 -3.27 21.23 -7.39
CA ARG A 153 -2.59 21.03 -6.11
C ARG A 153 -2.58 19.56 -5.69
N MET A 154 -1.39 19.02 -5.57
CA MET A 154 -1.11 17.86 -4.73
C MET A 154 -0.81 18.37 -3.32
N LEU A 155 -1.85 18.55 -2.49
CA LEU A 155 -1.60 18.38 -1.06
C LEU A 155 -1.35 16.88 -0.89
N GLY A 156 -0.11 16.54 -0.55
CA GLY A 156 0.38 15.17 -0.55
C GLY A 156 -0.61 14.25 0.15
N ARG A 157 -1.05 13.21 -0.56
CA ARG A 157 -1.60 12.01 0.06
C ARG A 157 -0.41 11.38 0.78
N ALA A 158 -0.17 11.81 2.01
CA ALA A 158 0.78 11.12 2.87
C ALA A 158 0.19 9.76 3.20
N TRP A 159 1.07 8.76 3.18
CA TRP A 159 0.80 7.40 3.62
C TRP A 159 0.52 7.40 5.13
N PRO A 160 -0.63 6.89 5.60
CA PRO A 160 -0.74 6.42 6.95
C PRO A 160 -0.80 4.91 6.89
N LEU A 161 0.33 4.25 7.15
CA LEU A 161 0.28 2.92 7.75
C LEU A 161 1.30 2.92 8.87
N ARG A 162 0.86 2.52 10.06
CA ARG A 162 1.62 2.45 11.32
C ARG A 162 2.73 1.38 11.31
N ALA A 163 3.30 1.10 10.14
CA ALA A 163 4.28 0.07 9.90
C ALA A 163 5.50 0.65 9.16
N PRO A 164 6.30 1.47 9.83
CA PRO A 164 7.54 1.94 9.25
C PRO A 164 8.60 0.82 9.15
N VAL A 165 9.58 1.04 8.28
CA VAL A 165 10.66 0.09 7.96
C VAL A 165 11.71 0.02 9.05
N ARG A 166 11.67 -1.02 9.88
CA ARG A 166 12.67 -1.24 10.94
C ARG A 166 13.97 -1.81 10.39
N ASP A 167 15.09 -1.47 11.03
CA ASP A 167 16.38 -2.11 10.77
C ASP A 167 16.30 -3.62 11.01
N GLY A 168 17.00 -4.39 10.18
CA GLY A 168 17.09 -5.84 10.29
C GLY A 168 16.33 -6.58 9.19
N ARG A 169 15.74 -7.73 9.54
CA ARG A 169 14.95 -8.53 8.60
C ARG A 169 13.80 -7.67 8.09
N VAL A 170 13.74 -7.50 6.78
CA VAL A 170 12.65 -6.86 6.04
C VAL A 170 11.42 -7.76 6.16
N PRO A 171 10.41 -7.39 6.97
CA PRO A 171 9.24 -8.24 7.10
C PRO A 171 8.53 -8.39 5.76
N SER A 172 8.09 -9.60 5.45
CA SER A 172 7.09 -9.80 4.40
C SER A 172 5.77 -9.16 4.86
N TRP A 173 4.89 -8.83 3.92
CA TRP A 173 3.57 -8.22 4.24
C TRP A 173 2.76 -8.98 5.31
N GLN A 174 3.03 -10.26 5.41
CA GLN A 174 2.58 -11.31 6.32
C GLN A 174 2.81 -10.96 7.79
N GLU A 175 3.94 -10.31 8.05
CA GLU A 175 4.34 -9.91 9.39
C GLU A 175 3.81 -8.51 9.72
N VAL A 176 3.17 -7.84 8.75
CA VAL A 176 2.66 -6.47 8.85
C VAL A 176 1.13 -6.42 8.86
N ALA A 177 0.41 -7.26 8.08
CA ALA A 177 -1.06 -7.32 8.08
C ALA A 177 -1.64 -8.59 7.41
N SER A 178 -2.73 -9.13 7.96
CA SER A 178 -3.58 -10.15 7.31
C SER A 178 -4.59 -9.47 6.39
N GLY A 179 -4.21 -9.29 5.12
CA GLY A 179 -5.00 -8.53 4.13
C GLY A 179 -4.81 -7.02 4.23
N VAL A 180 -5.30 -6.29 3.22
CA VAL A 180 -5.14 -4.84 3.14
C VAL A 180 -6.30 -4.15 3.88
N PRO A 181 -6.06 -3.38 4.96
CA PRO A 181 -7.11 -2.67 5.68
C PRO A 181 -8.03 -1.88 4.76
N CYS A 182 -9.34 -1.88 5.06
CA CYS A 182 -10.31 -1.06 4.33
C CYS A 182 -10.47 -1.34 2.83
N MET A 183 -9.92 -2.45 2.32
CA MET A 183 -10.09 -2.88 0.93
C MET A 183 -10.90 -4.19 0.86
N SER A 184 -11.57 -4.39 -0.27
CA SER A 184 -12.16 -5.68 -0.65
C SER A 184 -11.46 -6.20 -1.90
N ASP A 185 -10.89 -7.39 -1.81
CA ASP A 185 -10.22 -8.11 -2.89
C ASP A 185 -11.12 -9.16 -3.55
N GLU A 186 -12.37 -9.30 -3.12
CA GLU A 186 -13.36 -10.30 -3.56
C GLU A 186 -13.44 -10.45 -5.09
N VAL A 187 -13.48 -9.33 -5.82
CA VAL A 187 -13.55 -9.33 -7.28
C VAL A 187 -12.24 -9.80 -7.92
N ALA A 188 -11.10 -9.38 -7.37
CA ALA A 188 -9.78 -9.79 -7.86
C ALA A 188 -9.56 -11.29 -7.60
N THR A 189 -9.89 -11.75 -6.40
CA THR A 189 -9.82 -13.16 -6.01
C THR A 189 -10.72 -14.02 -6.88
N ALA A 190 -12.01 -13.67 -7.03
CA ALA A 190 -12.92 -14.42 -7.88
C ALA A 190 -12.48 -14.47 -9.36
N TRP A 191 -11.85 -13.40 -9.86
CA TRP A 191 -11.32 -13.36 -11.21
C TRP A 191 -10.04 -14.20 -11.36
N LEU A 192 -9.09 -14.08 -10.44
CA LEU A 192 -7.81 -14.80 -10.47
C LEU A 192 -7.92 -16.28 -10.10
N ASP A 193 -9.00 -16.68 -9.40
CA ASP A 193 -9.30 -18.08 -9.12
C ASP A 193 -10.16 -18.78 -10.17
N ASN A 194 -10.57 -18.04 -11.21
CA ASN A 194 -11.26 -18.65 -12.34
C ASN A 194 -10.30 -19.52 -13.17
N ASP A 195 -10.59 -20.81 -13.35
CA ASP A 195 -9.73 -21.74 -14.09
C ASP A 195 -9.41 -21.30 -15.53
N SER A 196 -10.36 -20.66 -16.22
CA SER A 196 -10.12 -20.14 -17.57
C SER A 196 -9.17 -18.96 -17.57
N VAL A 197 -9.26 -18.07 -16.55
CA VAL A 197 -8.31 -16.96 -16.36
C VAL A 197 -6.92 -17.51 -16.04
N ARG A 198 -6.82 -18.44 -15.08
CA ARG A 198 -5.54 -19.07 -14.69
C ARG A 198 -4.86 -19.75 -15.87
N SER A 199 -5.62 -20.51 -16.66
CA SER A 199 -5.13 -21.14 -17.88
C SER A 199 -4.62 -20.11 -18.89
N ALA A 200 -5.34 -18.99 -19.05
CA ALA A 200 -4.97 -17.91 -19.98
C ALA A 200 -3.70 -17.16 -19.57
N ILE A 201 -3.42 -17.04 -18.27
CA ILE A 201 -2.19 -16.43 -17.74
C ILE A 201 -1.09 -17.45 -17.41
N HIS A 202 -1.27 -18.71 -17.83
CA HIS A 202 -0.35 -19.81 -17.59
C HIS A 202 -0.10 -20.13 -16.11
N ALA A 203 -1.08 -19.86 -15.24
CA ALA A 203 -1.08 -20.28 -13.84
C ALA A 203 -1.71 -21.68 -13.69
N GLN A 204 -1.17 -22.49 -12.76
CA GLN A 204 -1.78 -23.79 -12.41
C GLN A 204 -3.14 -23.58 -11.72
N SER A 205 -4.02 -24.58 -11.77
CA SER A 205 -5.35 -24.51 -11.16
C SER A 205 -5.30 -24.28 -9.64
N VAL A 206 -6.42 -23.81 -9.08
CA VAL A 206 -6.59 -23.64 -7.63
C VAL A 206 -6.33 -24.96 -6.89
N SER A 207 -6.77 -26.09 -7.45
CA SER A 207 -6.56 -27.41 -6.86
C SER A 207 -5.09 -27.84 -6.77
N SER A 208 -4.21 -27.22 -7.57
CA SER A 208 -2.78 -27.57 -7.64
C SER A 208 -1.92 -26.71 -6.73
N ILE A 209 -2.15 -25.38 -6.73
CA ILE A 209 -1.29 -24.41 -6.04
C ILE A 209 -2.04 -23.51 -5.04
N GLY A 210 -3.31 -23.83 -4.76
CA GLY A 210 -4.15 -23.05 -3.88
C GLY A 210 -4.79 -21.83 -4.55
N PRO A 211 -5.71 -21.16 -3.82
CA PRO A 211 -6.35 -19.93 -4.28
C PRO A 211 -5.35 -18.79 -4.34
N TRP A 212 -5.63 -17.82 -5.20
CA TRP A 212 -4.91 -16.56 -5.20
C TRP A 212 -5.28 -15.75 -3.95
N LEU A 213 -4.26 -15.13 -3.34
CA LEU A 213 -4.43 -14.26 -2.20
C LEU A 213 -3.76 -12.91 -2.53
N LEU A 214 -4.46 -11.81 -2.27
CA LEU A 214 -3.90 -10.45 -2.45
C LEU A 214 -2.65 -10.26 -1.58
N CYS A 215 -2.67 -10.82 -0.37
CA CYS A 215 -1.54 -10.89 0.53
C CYS A 215 -1.40 -12.34 1.02
N THR A 216 -0.24 -12.95 0.81
CA THR A 216 0.06 -14.34 1.22
C THR A 216 0.93 -14.34 2.46
N ASP A 217 0.74 -15.24 3.44
CA ASP A 217 1.45 -15.38 4.76
C ASP A 217 2.76 -16.23 4.78
N VAL A 218 3.28 -16.63 3.62
CA VAL A 218 4.49 -17.49 3.41
C VAL A 218 5.89 -16.86 3.58
#